data_AF-A0A7C4SFS5-F1
#
_entry.id   AF-A0A7C4SFS5-F1
#
_cell.length_a   1.000
_cell.length_b   1.000
_cell.length_c   1.000
_cell.angle_alpha   90.00
_cell.angle_beta   90.00
_cell.angle_gamma   90.00
#
_symmetry.space_group_name_H-M   'P 1'
#
loop_
_entity.id
_entity.type
_entity.pdbx_description
1 polymer ?
#
loop_
_entity_poly.entity_id
_entity_poly.type
_entity_poly.pdbx_seq_one_letter_code
_entity_poly.pdbx_strand_id
1 'polypeptide(L)' 'MEIFLQLLLTGIMVGSIYALVALGWVLIYKCSGVLNLAMGELTLIGAYVSLTFYGWGFPFPVALLATLIIGAILGI' A
#
# COMPACT_ATOMS: atom_id res chain seq x y z
N MET A 1 17.26 17.74 -19.78
CA MET A 1 17.32 16.27 -19.64
C MET A 1 16.88 15.84 -18.25
N GLU A 2 17.36 16.51 -17.20
CA GLU A 2 16.94 16.30 -15.79
C GLU A 2 15.43 16.15 -15.57
N ILE A 3 14.63 17.13 -16.01
CA ILE A 3 13.17 17.12 -15.83
C ILE A 3 12.51 15.90 -16.49
N PHE A 4 12.95 15.53 -17.70
CA PHE A 4 12.42 14.37 -18.42
C PHE A 4 12.71 13.07 -17.65
N LEU A 5 13.94 12.87 -17.18
CA LEU A 5 14.28 11.71 -16.35
C LEU A 5 13.52 11.68 -15.03
N GLN A 6 13.35 12.82 -14.37
CA GLN A 6 12.58 12.90 -13.12
C GLN A 6 11.10 12.51 -13.34
N LEU A 7 10.47 13.02 -14.40
CA LEU A 7 9.08 12.68 -14.75
C LEU A 7 8.94 11.20 -15.12
N LEU A 8 9.89 10.67 -15.90
CA LEU A 8 9.92 9.25 -16.27
C LEU A 8 10.00 8.36 -15.02
N LEU A 9 10.96 8.63 -14.14
CA LEU A 9 11.14 7.86 -12.91
C LEU A 9 9.94 7.99 -11.98
N THR A 10 9.40 9.20 -11.82
CA THR A 10 8.19 9.43 -11.01
C THR A 10 7.00 8.67 -11.57
N GLY A 11 6.83 8.68 -12.90
CA GLY A 11 5.78 7.92 -13.58
C GLY A 11 5.91 6.42 -13.35
N ILE A 12 7.12 5.86 -13.47
CA ILE A 12 7.40 4.45 -13.20
C ILE A 12 7.14 4.11 -11.72
N MET A 13 7.58 4.95 -10.79
CA MET A 13 7.37 4.74 -9.36
C MET A 13 5.88 4.70 -9.03
N VAL A 14 5.13 5.71 -9.46
CA VAL A 14 3.68 5.82 -9.21
C VAL A 14 2.93 4.67 -9.89
N GLY A 15 3.28 4.36 -11.15
CA GLY A 15 2.69 3.24 -11.88
C GLY A 15 2.94 1.88 -11.21
N SER A 16 4.14 1.67 -10.66
CA SER A 16 4.49 0.44 -9.94
C SER A 16 3.68 0.29 -8.65
N ILE A 17 3.44 1.39 -7.93
CA ILE A 17 2.59 1.38 -6.73
C ILE A 17 1.17 0.95 -7.10
N TYR A 18 0.57 1.56 -8.12
CA TYR A 18 -0.78 1.19 -8.55
C TYR A 18 -0.86 -0.24 -9.11
N ALA A 19 0.18 -0.71 -9.80
CA ALA A 19 0.25 -2.09 -10.27
C ALA A 19 0.28 -3.10 -9.11
N LEU A 20 1.03 -2.81 -8.04
CA LEU A 20 1.06 -3.63 -6.83
C LEU A 20 -0.30 -3.66 -6.12
N VAL A 21 -0.98 -2.51 -6.03
CA VAL A 21 -2.33 -2.43 -5.44
C VAL A 21 -3.32 -3.26 -6.25
N ALA A 22 -3.29 -3.16 -7.58
CA ALA A 22 -4.14 -3.98 -8.45
C ALA A 22 -3.83 -5.47 -8.32
N LEU A 23 -2.56 -5.86 -8.19
CA LEU A 23 -2.14 -7.24 -7.96
C LEU A 23 -2.76 -7.80 -6.68
N GLY A 24 -2.72 -7.06 -5.57
CA GLY A 24 -3.32 -7.47 -4.29
C GLY A 24 -4.82 -7.75 -4.42
N TRP A 25 -5.55 -6.85 -5.09
CA TRP A 25 -6.99 -7.04 -5.34
C TRP A 25 -7.28 -8.31 -6.15
N VAL A 26 -6.50 -8.54 -7.22
CA VAL A 26 -6.66 -9.72 -8.09
C VAL A 26 -6.36 -11.01 -7.32
N LEU A 27 -5.34 -11.03 -6.45
CA LEU A 27 -5.01 -12.21 -5.65
C LEU A 27 -6.18 -12.59 -4.72
N ILE A 28 -6.76 -11.61 -4.02
CA ILE A 28 -7.86 -11.85 -3.09
C ILE A 28 -9.09 -12.35 -3.83
N TYR A 29 -9.41 -11.75 -4.98
CA TYR A 29 -10.51 -12.21 -5.82
C TYR A 29 -10.28 -13.64 -6.34
N LYS A 30 -9.07 -13.96 -6.80
CA LYS A 30 -8.74 -15.30 -7.31
C LYS A 30 -8.78 -16.38 -6.23
N CYS A 31 -8.37 -16.07 -5.00
CA CYS A 31 -8.38 -17.03 -3.90
C CYS A 31 -9.79 -17.23 -3.31
N SER A 32 -10.57 -16.15 -3.20
CA SER A 32 -11.90 -16.21 -2.56
C SER A 32 -13.05 -16.53 -3.51
N GLY A 33 -12.91 -16.20 -4.80
CA GLY A 33 -13.99 -16.27 -5.78
C GLY A 33 -15.09 -15.21 -5.58
N VAL A 34 -14.94 -14.31 -4.61
CA VAL A 34 -15.88 -13.23 -4.30
C VAL A 34 -15.20 -11.88 -4.36
N LEU A 35 -15.95 -10.88 -4.84
CA LEU A 35 -15.48 -9.49 -4.88
C LEU A 35 -15.49 -8.90 -3.46
N ASN A 36 -14.32 -8.61 -2.92
CA ASN A 36 -14.19 -7.95 -1.63
C ASN A 36 -14.33 -6.43 -1.78
N LEU A 37 -15.52 -5.90 -1.45
CA LEU A 37 -15.80 -4.46 -1.51
C LEU A 37 -15.17 -3.66 -0.36
N ALA A 38 -14.73 -4.32 0.71
CA ALA A 38 -14.11 -3.67 1.87
C ALA A 38 -12.64 -3.29 1.62
N MET A 39 -12.05 -3.66 0.48
CA MET A 39 -10.65 -3.37 0.14
C MET A 39 -10.27 -1.89 0.26
N GLY A 40 -11.19 -0.97 -0.04
CA GLY A 40 -10.95 0.46 0.16
C GLY A 40 -10.76 0.82 1.63
N GLU A 41 -11.65 0.33 2.49
CA GLU A 41 -11.57 0.53 3.95
C GLU A 41 -10.34 -0.19 4.55
N LEU A 42 -10.02 -1.39 4.08
CA LEU A 42 -8.84 -2.15 4.50
C LEU A 42 -7.53 -1.42 4.17
N THR A 43 -7.45 -0.80 2.98
CA THR A 43 -6.30 0.03 2.58
C THR A 43 -6.19 1.27 3.48
N LEU A 44 -7.33 1.86 3.85
CA LEU A 44 -7.39 3.04 4.72
C LEU A 44 -6.86 2.73 6.13
N ILE A 45 -7.15 1.54 6.68
CA ILE A 45 -6.58 1.09 7.96
C ILE A 45 -5.04 1.08 7.90
N GLY A 46 -4.45 0.51 6.84
CA GLY A 46 -3.00 0.50 6.67
C GLY A 46 -2.40 1.92 6.61
N ALA A 47 -3.06 2.84 5.91
CA ALA A 47 -2.65 4.23 5.85
C ALA A 47 -2.70 4.92 7.23
N TYR A 48 -3.77 4.69 8.01
CA TYR A 48 -3.89 5.24 9.36
C TYR A 48 -2.84 4.67 10.32
N VAL A 49 -2.57 3.37 10.25
CA VAL A 49 -1.49 2.76 11.05
C VAL A 49 -0.17 3.45 10.75
N SER A 50 0.23 3.53 9.48
CA SER A 50 1.49 4.18 9.08
C SER A 50 1.56 5.64 9.55
N LEU A 51 0.45 6.38 9.39
CA LEU A 51 0.35 7.77 9.83
C LEU A 51 0.46 7.91 11.35
N THR A 52 -0.20 7.05 12.12
CA THR A 52 -0.16 7.10 13.59
C THR A 52 1.25 6.82 14.11
N PHE A 53 1.91 5.76 13.62
CA PHE A 53 3.28 5.44 14.04
C PHE A 53 4.26 6.55 13.65
N TYR A 54 4.13 7.10 12.44
CA TYR A 54 4.95 8.24 12.03
C TYR A 54 4.66 9.49 12.87
N GLY A 55 3.39 9.75 13.21
CA GLY A 55 2.97 10.86 14.06
C GLY A 55 3.47 10.77 15.51
N TRP A 56 3.74 9.55 16.01
CA TRP A 56 4.41 9.32 17.29
C TRP A 56 5.92 9.55 17.26
N GLY A 57 6.49 9.91 16.10
CA GLY A 57 7.92 10.20 15.93
C GLY A 57 8.77 8.99 15.57
N PHE A 58 8.16 7.84 15.26
CA PHE A 58 8.93 6.70 14.73
C PHE A 58 9.42 6.99 13.31
N PRO A 59 10.61 6.49 12.94
CA PRO A 59 11.12 6.65 11.59
C PRO A 59 10.25 5.86 10.60
N PHE A 60 10.11 6.38 9.37
CA PHE A 60 9.24 5.81 8.34
C PHE A 60 9.39 4.28 8.12
N PRO A 61 10.60 3.69 8.12
CA PRO A 61 10.75 2.23 7.97
C PRO A 61 10.07 1.43 9.09
N VAL A 62 10.06 1.95 10.32
CA VAL A 62 9.41 1.29 11.46
C VAL A 62 7.89 1.38 11.34
N ALA A 63 7.37 2.55 10.95
CA ALA A 63 5.94 2.72 10.67
C ALA A 63 5.45 1.81 9.53
N LEU A 64 6.27 1.64 8.49
CA LEU A 64 5.99 0.73 7.38
C LEU A 64 5.97 -0.74 7.81
N LEU A 65 6.95 -1.18 8.62
CA LEU A 65 6.96 -2.54 9.17
C LEU A 65 5.74 -2.81 10.07
N ALA A 66 5.37 -1.86 10.93
CA ALA A 66 4.16 -1.97 11.74
C ALA A 66 2.90 -2.12 10.87
N THR A 67 2.82 -1.34 9.78
CA THR A 67 1.72 -1.41 8.82
C THR A 67 1.63 -2.78 8.13
N LEU A 68 2.77 -3.35 7.71
CA LEU A 68 2.81 -4.68 7.11
C LEU A 68 2.37 -5.78 8.08
N ILE A 69 2.81 -5.71 9.34
CA ILE A 69 2.43 -6.68 10.38
C ILE A 69 0.93 -6.62 10.64
N ILE A 70 0.36 -5.42 10.78
CA ILE A 70 -1.08 -5.26 11.02
C ILE A 70 -1.89 -5.69 9.80
N GLY A 71 -1.45 -5.35 8.58
CA GLY A 71 -2.08 -5.82 7.34
C GLY A 71 -2.16 -7.35 7.26
N ALA A 72 -1.03 -8.02 7.53
CA ALA A 72 -0.96 -9.48 7.54
C ALA A 72 -1.90 -10.12 8.58
N ILE A 73 -2.03 -9.53 9.78
CA ILE A 73 -2.97 -10.01 10.82
C ILE A 73 -4.42 -9.85 10.36
N LEU A 74 -4.74 -8.77 9.64
CA LEU A 74 -6.09 -8.50 9.12
C LEU A 74 -6.42 -9.32 7.86
N GLY A 75 -5.46 -10.06 7.31
CA GLY A 75 -5.65 -10.85 6.08
C GLY A 75 -5.65 -10.01 4.80
N ILE A 76 -4.92 -8.88 4.83
CA ILE A 76 -4.66 -7.98 3.70
C ILE A 76 -3.22 -8.21 3.24
#